data_AF-A0A432HFD7-F1
#
_entry.id   AF-A0A432HFD7-F1
#
_cell.length_a   1.000
_cell.length_b   1.000
_cell.length_c   1.000
_cell.angle_alpha   90.00
_cell.angle_beta   90.00
_cell.angle_gamma   90.00
#
_symmetry.space_group_name_H-M   'P 1'
#
loop_
_entity.id
_entity.type
_entity.pdbx_description
1 polymer ?
#
loop_
_entity_poly.entity_id
_entity_poly.type
_entity_poly.pdbx_seq_one_letter_code
_entity_poly.pdbx_strand_id
1 'polypeptide(L)'
;MSRIAGKPQSGYTQLLEGSNLVTARTVDVDCHHKHCYHIAKAIRGMNAAAAVEYLEEVIAKKRAIPYTRRSRRGRGGNTMAGHRKGKMGPGRYPSKASKEFVKLINSAMDNARQRFDTPTEFIDESFSSRDAEARLRQMRRAGRRKKIDKTEIDRLAAALLV
;
A
#
# COMPACT_ATOMS: atom_id res chain seq x y z
N MET A 1 -5.80 21.46 9.04
CA MET A 1 -7.06 20.75 9.36
C MET A 1 -6.73 19.51 10.18
N SER A 2 -7.24 19.40 11.41
CA SER A 2 -7.06 18.21 12.25
C SER A 2 -7.92 17.06 11.73
N ARG A 3 -7.31 15.94 11.35
CA ARG A 3 -8.02 14.75 10.86
C ARG A 3 -8.64 14.02 12.05
N ILE A 4 -9.97 14.03 12.18
CA ILE A 4 -10.72 13.35 13.24
C ILE A 4 -11.11 11.94 12.75
N ALA A 5 -10.72 10.90 13.50
CA ALA A 5 -11.09 9.52 13.20
C ALA A 5 -12.62 9.32 13.29
N GLY A 6 -13.18 8.46 12.43
CA GLY A 6 -14.62 8.15 12.42
C GLY A 6 -15.55 9.24 11.86
N LYS A 7 -15.02 10.38 11.39
CA LYS A 7 -15.79 11.39 10.64
C LYS A 7 -15.42 11.34 9.15
N PRO A 8 -16.37 11.59 8.23
CA PRO A 8 -16.06 11.78 6.81
C PRO A 8 -15.00 12.88 6.65
N GLN A 9 -13.97 12.62 5.86
CA GLN A 9 -12.91 13.58 5.57
C GLN A 9 -13.02 14.02 4.12
N SER A 10 -12.92 15.33 3.88
CA SER A 10 -12.94 15.87 2.52
C SER A 10 -11.81 15.25 1.68
N GLY A 11 -12.17 14.74 0.50
CA GLY A 11 -11.24 14.10 -0.43
C GLY A 11 -10.99 12.61 -0.21
N TYR A 12 -11.60 11.97 0.81
CA TYR A 12 -11.59 10.52 0.98
C TYR A 12 -13.02 9.98 0.81
N THR A 13 -13.16 8.86 0.11
CA THR A 13 -14.46 8.23 -0.14
C THR A 13 -14.84 7.21 0.92
N GLN A 14 -13.87 6.63 1.62
CA GLN A 14 -14.08 5.70 2.72
C GLN A 14 -14.00 6.42 4.06
N LEU A 15 -14.77 5.95 5.03
CA LEU A 15 -14.66 6.41 6.41
C LEU A 15 -13.29 5.99 6.97
N LEU A 16 -12.60 6.95 7.59
CA LEU A 16 -11.29 6.72 8.19
C LEU A 16 -11.49 6.12 9.58
N GLU A 17 -11.81 4.83 9.61
CA GLU A 17 -12.06 4.04 10.81
C GLU A 17 -10.85 3.14 11.09
N GLY A 18 -10.40 3.10 12.35
CA GLY A 18 -9.27 2.27 12.79
C GLY A 18 -8.28 3.02 13.67
N SER A 19 -7.79 2.35 14.71
CA SER A 19 -6.76 2.88 15.62
C SER A 19 -5.42 3.07 14.92
N ASN A 20 -5.09 2.20 13.96
CA ASN A 20 -3.79 2.15 13.28
C ASN A 20 -3.89 2.58 11.81
N LEU A 21 -4.69 3.60 11.55
CA LEU A 21 -4.88 4.10 10.19
C LEU A 21 -3.98 5.29 9.90
N VAL A 22 -3.29 5.23 8.77
CA VAL A 22 -2.50 6.33 8.23
C VAL A 22 -3.02 6.70 6.86
N THR A 23 -3.01 7.99 6.56
CA THR A 23 -3.51 8.51 5.30
C THR A 23 -2.52 9.45 4.64
N ALA A 24 -2.42 9.33 3.33
CA ALA A 24 -1.71 10.25 2.46
C ALA A 24 -2.56 10.50 1.21
N ARG A 25 -2.46 11.70 0.64
CA ARG A 25 -3.19 12.10 -0.56
C ARG A 25 -2.34 13.06 -1.37
N THR A 26 -2.31 12.83 -2.68
CA THR A 26 -1.76 13.78 -3.66
C THR A 26 -2.91 14.27 -4.54
N VAL A 27 -2.88 15.55 -4.90
CA VAL A 27 -3.86 16.20 -5.80
C VAL A 27 -3.13 16.86 -6.96
N ASP A 28 -3.86 17.11 -8.05
CA ASP A 28 -3.37 17.85 -9.23
C ASP A 28 -2.08 17.27 -9.84
N VAL A 29 -1.95 15.95 -9.78
CA VAL A 29 -0.83 15.23 -10.39
C VAL A 29 -1.05 15.13 -11.89
N ASP A 30 -0.04 15.55 -12.66
CA ASP A 30 0.01 15.37 -14.11
C ASP A 30 0.31 13.89 -14.48
N CYS A 31 -0.62 12.99 -14.17
CA CYS A 31 -0.62 11.59 -14.58
C CYS A 31 -1.89 11.24 -15.36
N HIS A 32 -1.76 10.42 -16.40
CA HIS A 32 -2.95 9.87 -17.05
C HIS A 32 -3.68 8.94 -16.07
N HIS A 33 -4.92 9.28 -15.70
CA HIS A 33 -5.72 8.59 -14.69
C HIS A 33 -5.80 7.05 -14.85
N LYS A 34 -5.85 6.53 -16.08
CA LYS A 34 -5.81 5.08 -16.36
C LYS A 34 -4.56 4.37 -15.81
N HIS A 35 -3.39 5.00 -15.89
CA HIS A 35 -2.15 4.43 -15.33
C HIS A 35 -2.26 4.37 -13.81
N CYS A 36 -2.71 5.48 -13.23
CA CYS A 36 -2.89 5.63 -11.79
C CYS A 36 -3.91 4.60 -11.23
N TYR A 37 -4.98 4.29 -11.96
CA TYR A 37 -5.92 3.21 -11.62
C TYR A 37 -5.27 1.80 -11.62
N HIS A 38 -4.51 1.46 -12.66
CA HIS A 38 -3.89 0.13 -12.76
C HIS A 38 -2.78 -0.07 -11.73
N ILE A 39 -2.00 0.98 -11.45
CA ILE A 39 -1.02 0.97 -10.36
C ILE A 39 -1.75 0.73 -9.03
N ALA A 40 -2.74 1.55 -8.70
CA ALA A 40 -3.48 1.43 -7.44
C ALA A 40 -4.11 0.05 -7.26
N LYS A 41 -4.61 -0.57 -8.34
CA LYS A 41 -5.15 -1.93 -8.31
C LYS A 41 -4.05 -2.98 -8.10
N ALA A 42 -2.88 -2.81 -8.71
CA ALA A 42 -1.79 -3.76 -8.62
C ALA A 42 -1.15 -3.78 -7.22
N ILE A 43 -1.01 -2.60 -6.59
CA ILE A 43 -0.38 -2.47 -5.27
C ILE A 43 -1.34 -2.66 -4.09
N ARG A 44 -2.65 -2.75 -4.35
CA ARG A 44 -3.66 -2.90 -3.29
C ARG A 44 -3.40 -4.17 -2.50
N GLY A 45 -3.32 -4.04 -1.17
CA GLY A 45 -3.04 -5.17 -0.27
C GLY A 45 -1.58 -5.64 -0.28
N MET A 46 -0.70 -4.97 -1.03
CA MET A 46 0.75 -5.15 -0.87
C MET A 46 1.22 -4.38 0.36
N ASN A 47 2.31 -4.88 0.92
CA ASN A 47 3.12 -4.14 1.88
C ASN A 47 3.70 -2.87 1.24
N ALA A 48 3.80 -1.77 2.00
CA ALA A 48 4.40 -0.52 1.55
C ALA A 48 5.82 -0.70 0.97
N ALA A 49 6.69 -1.47 1.63
CA ALA A 49 8.07 -1.70 1.16
C ALA A 49 8.09 -2.50 -0.15
N ALA A 50 7.36 -3.60 -0.20
CA ALA A 50 7.20 -4.42 -1.41
C ALA A 50 6.55 -3.65 -2.56
N ALA A 51 5.60 -2.76 -2.26
CA ALA A 51 4.97 -1.90 -3.25
C ALA A 51 5.96 -0.88 -3.82
N VAL A 52 6.82 -0.28 -2.99
CA VAL A 52 7.89 0.62 -3.47
C VAL A 52 8.86 -0.14 -4.37
N GLU A 53 9.37 -1.30 -3.93
CA GLU A 53 10.26 -2.13 -4.73
C GLU A 53 9.62 -2.53 -6.07
N TYR A 54 8.37 -2.99 -6.05
CA TYR A 54 7.61 -3.32 -7.26
C TYR A 54 7.50 -2.12 -8.21
N LEU A 55 7.24 -0.92 -7.69
CA LEU A 55 7.14 0.29 -8.52
C LEU A 55 8.50 0.75 -9.06
N GLU A 56 9.58 0.56 -8.31
CA GLU A 56 10.95 0.81 -8.78
C GLU A 56 11.33 -0.16 -9.91
N GLU A 57 10.98 -1.44 -9.79
CA GLU A 57 11.14 -2.41 -10.87
C GLU A 57 10.32 -2.05 -12.11
N VAL A 58 9.13 -1.48 -11.93
CA VAL A 58 8.30 -0.97 -13.04
C VAL A 58 8.97 0.23 -13.72
N ILE A 59 9.56 1.14 -12.95
CA ILE A 59 10.32 2.29 -13.48
C ILE A 59 11.54 1.79 -14.28
N ALA A 60 12.23 0.77 -13.77
CA ALA A 60 13.34 0.09 -14.43
C ALA A 60 12.91 -0.83 -15.59
N LYS A 61 11.60 -0.91 -15.88
CA LYS A 61 10.99 -1.76 -16.92
C LYS A 61 11.25 -3.27 -16.74
N LYS A 62 11.57 -3.71 -15.52
CA LYS A 62 11.79 -5.12 -15.17
C LYS A 62 10.46 -5.85 -14.97
N ARG A 63 9.53 -5.26 -14.20
CA ARG A 63 8.19 -5.81 -13.96
C ARG A 63 7.10 -4.96 -14.59
N ALA A 64 6.15 -5.60 -15.27
CA ALA A 64 5.04 -4.90 -15.91
C ALA A 64 3.83 -4.82 -14.98
N ILE A 65 3.08 -3.73 -15.09
CA ILE A 65 1.80 -3.57 -14.42
C ILE A 65 0.71 -4.17 -15.30
N PRO A 66 -0.17 -5.06 -14.75
CA PRO A 66 -1.24 -5.69 -15.50
C PRO A 66 -2.40 -4.74 -15.76
N TYR A 67 -2.84 -4.66 -17.01
CA TYR A 67 -3.86 -3.72 -17.48
C TYR A 67 -5.20 -4.44 -17.63
N THR A 68 -5.81 -4.82 -16.50
CA THR A 68 -6.95 -5.75 -16.47
C THR A 68 -8.30 -5.16 -16.93
N ARG A 69 -8.52 -3.86 -16.73
CA ARG A 69 -9.83 -3.20 -17.00
C ARG A 69 -9.86 -2.66 -18.42
N ARG A 70 -10.68 -3.23 -19.30
CA ARG A 70 -10.90 -2.67 -20.64
C ARG A 70 -11.56 -1.28 -20.53
N SER A 71 -10.85 -0.21 -20.89
CA SER A 71 -11.39 1.15 -20.71
C SER A 71 -12.58 1.49 -21.64
N ARG A 72 -12.76 0.79 -22.77
CA ARG A 72 -13.89 0.92 -23.71
C ARG A 72 -14.10 -0.37 -24.52
N ARG A 73 -15.34 -0.66 -24.94
CA ARG A 73 -15.63 -1.64 -26.00
C ARG A 73 -15.27 -0.96 -27.35
N GLY A 74 -14.31 -1.50 -28.10
CA GLY A 74 -13.83 -0.91 -29.38
C GLY A 74 -12.35 -0.48 -29.40
N ARG A 75 -11.93 0.24 -30.45
CA ARG A 75 -10.56 0.79 -30.61
C ARG A 75 -10.26 1.83 -29.53
N GLY A 76 -9.11 1.71 -28.85
CA GLY A 76 -8.62 2.67 -27.85
C GLY A 76 -8.75 2.24 -26.38
N GLY A 77 -9.20 1.02 -26.10
CA GLY A 77 -9.08 0.40 -24.77
C GLY A 77 -7.71 -0.26 -24.54
N ASN A 78 -7.51 -0.85 -23.35
CA ASN A 78 -6.33 -1.66 -22.97
C ASN A 78 -5.95 -2.77 -23.98
N THR A 79 -6.83 -3.03 -24.95
CA THR A 79 -6.65 -3.83 -26.17
C THR A 79 -5.39 -3.47 -26.98
N MET A 80 -4.83 -2.26 -26.86
CA MET A 80 -3.57 -1.87 -27.52
C MET A 80 -2.31 -2.13 -26.68
N ALA A 81 -2.45 -2.59 -25.43
CA ALA A 81 -1.30 -3.02 -24.65
C ALA A 81 -0.96 -4.46 -25.04
N GLY A 82 0.23 -4.65 -25.63
CA GLY A 82 0.73 -5.98 -25.95
C GLY A 82 0.84 -6.86 -24.70
N HIS A 83 0.74 -8.17 -24.92
CA HIS A 83 1.05 -9.15 -23.89
C HIS A 83 2.50 -9.00 -23.41
N ARG A 84 2.74 -9.39 -22.17
CA ARG A 84 4.08 -9.34 -21.57
C ARG A 84 4.59 -10.75 -21.31
N LYS A 85 5.89 -10.85 -21.08
CA LYS A 85 6.56 -12.13 -20.87
C LYS A 85 5.90 -12.93 -19.73
N GLY A 86 5.71 -14.23 -19.94
CA GLY A 86 5.09 -15.14 -18.97
C GLY A 86 3.58 -15.30 -19.16
N LYS A 87 2.88 -15.69 -18.09
CA LYS A 87 1.41 -15.87 -18.07
C LYS A 87 0.63 -14.53 -18.02
N MET A 88 1.31 -13.41 -18.30
CA MET A 88 0.74 -12.08 -18.16
C MET A 88 0.10 -11.63 -19.48
N GLY A 89 -1.17 -11.24 -19.41
CA GLY A 89 -1.87 -10.60 -20.52
C GLY A 89 -1.38 -9.17 -20.78
N PRO A 90 -2.26 -8.21 -21.12
CA PRO A 90 -1.85 -6.85 -21.44
C PRO A 90 -1.15 -6.17 -20.26
N GLY A 91 0.02 -5.57 -20.51
CA GLY A 91 0.78 -4.88 -19.47
C GLY A 91 1.64 -3.72 -19.97
N ARG A 92 1.91 -2.74 -19.10
CA ARG A 92 2.75 -1.56 -19.40
C ARG A 92 3.65 -1.17 -18.22
N TYR A 93 4.57 -0.25 -18.50
CA TYR A 93 5.52 0.32 -17.54
C TYR A 93 5.28 1.84 -17.38
N PRO A 94 4.25 2.26 -16.64
CA PRO A 94 3.92 3.68 -16.49
C PRO A 94 4.87 4.42 -15.54
N SER A 95 6.09 4.71 -15.99
CA SER A 95 7.15 5.29 -15.16
C SER A 95 6.78 6.60 -14.45
N LYS A 96 6.13 7.55 -15.14
CA LYS A 96 5.72 8.84 -14.55
C LYS A 96 4.76 8.66 -13.38
N ALA A 97 3.73 7.82 -13.56
CA ALA A 97 2.77 7.56 -12.50
C ALA A 97 3.39 6.74 -11.37
N SER A 98 4.21 5.73 -11.67
CA SER A 98 4.89 4.93 -10.63
C SER A 98 5.76 5.80 -9.70
N LYS A 99 6.48 6.79 -10.24
CA LYS A 99 7.27 7.73 -9.42
C LYS A 99 6.40 8.51 -8.42
N GLU A 100 5.22 8.95 -8.84
CA GLU A 100 4.29 9.68 -7.97
C GLU A 100 3.68 8.78 -6.89
N PHE A 101 3.42 7.51 -7.21
CA PHE A 101 2.98 6.53 -6.20
C PHE A 101 4.08 6.22 -5.18
N VAL A 102 5.34 6.10 -5.59
CA VAL A 102 6.47 5.92 -4.64
C VAL A 102 6.54 7.08 -3.65
N LYS A 103 6.46 8.32 -4.13
CA LYS A 103 6.41 9.52 -3.26
C LYS A 103 5.23 9.48 -2.29
N LEU A 104 4.05 9.09 -2.78
CA LEU A 104 2.84 8.99 -1.96
C LEU A 104 2.97 7.92 -0.86
N ILE A 105 3.53 6.76 -1.19
CA ILE A 105 3.74 5.66 -0.22
C ILE A 105 4.77 6.08 0.83
N ASN A 106 5.88 6.70 0.43
CA ASN A 106 6.89 7.20 1.37
C ASN A 106 6.29 8.25 2.32
N SER A 107 5.46 9.17 1.81
CA SER A 107 4.74 10.12 2.66
C SER A 107 3.79 9.42 3.65
N ALA A 108 3.10 8.35 3.24
CA ALA A 108 2.28 7.55 4.14
C ALA A 108 3.13 6.86 5.21
N MET A 109 4.29 6.31 4.84
CA MET A 109 5.23 5.70 5.79
C MET A 109 5.77 6.72 6.80
N ASP A 110 6.13 7.92 6.37
CA ASP A 110 6.60 8.97 7.27
C ASP A 110 5.51 9.44 8.23
N ASN A 111 4.26 9.57 7.74
CA ASN A 111 3.11 9.85 8.60
C ASN A 111 2.87 8.74 9.63
N ALA A 112 3.15 7.48 9.27
CA ALA A 112 3.04 6.34 10.17
C ALA A 112 4.10 6.40 11.28
N ARG A 113 5.36 6.64 10.90
CA ARG A 113 6.49 6.81 11.83
C ARG A 113 6.21 7.91 12.84
N GLN A 114 5.72 9.06 12.38
CA GLN A 114 5.41 10.20 13.25
C GLN A 114 4.24 9.93 14.21
N ARG A 115 3.24 9.14 13.81
CA ARG A 115 2.04 8.89 14.61
C ARG A 115 2.20 7.76 15.62
N PHE A 116 2.95 6.72 15.27
CA PHE A 116 2.97 5.47 16.02
C PHE A 116 4.34 5.10 16.58
N ASP A 117 5.40 5.89 16.31
CA ASP A 117 6.78 5.62 16.77
C ASP A 117 7.23 4.18 16.43
N THR A 118 6.82 3.70 15.25
CA THR A 118 7.05 2.31 14.83
C THR A 118 8.40 2.16 14.12
N PRO A 119 9.25 1.19 14.53
CA PRO A 119 10.47 0.88 13.80
C PRO A 119 10.14 0.30 12.42
N THR A 120 10.96 0.66 11.42
CA THR A 120 10.77 0.39 9.98
C THR A 120 10.69 -1.07 9.56
N GLU A 121 11.04 -1.98 10.46
CA GLU A 121 11.23 -3.41 10.20
C GLU A 121 9.92 -4.23 10.23
N PHE A 122 8.78 -3.62 10.61
CA PHE A 122 7.51 -4.33 10.85
C PHE A 122 6.49 -4.25 9.73
N ILE A 123 6.83 -3.63 8.60
CA ILE A 123 6.02 -3.72 7.40
C ILE A 123 6.56 -4.94 6.64
N ASP A 124 6.06 -6.13 6.98
CA ASP A 124 6.39 -7.39 6.31
C ASP A 124 5.11 -8.18 5.99
N GLU A 125 5.13 -8.95 4.89
CA GLU A 125 3.98 -9.49 4.15
C GLU A 125 3.07 -10.47 4.95
N SER A 126 3.42 -10.77 6.19
CA SER A 126 2.69 -11.71 7.05
C SER A 126 2.16 -11.12 8.36
N PHE A 127 2.49 -9.86 8.72
CA PHE A 127 2.13 -9.27 10.03
C PHE A 127 0.64 -8.94 10.17
N SER A 128 -0.17 -9.98 10.20
CA SER A 128 -1.52 -9.94 10.74
C SER A 128 -1.44 -9.70 12.25
N SER A 129 -2.55 -9.24 12.84
CA SER A 129 -2.71 -9.18 14.29
C SER A 129 -2.37 -10.52 14.97
N ARG A 130 -2.57 -11.66 14.29
CA ARG A 130 -2.18 -13.00 14.75
C ARG A 130 -0.67 -13.22 14.76
N ASP A 131 0.04 -12.76 13.75
CA ASP A 131 1.51 -12.90 13.67
C ASP A 131 2.21 -11.99 14.69
N ALA A 132 1.71 -10.77 14.87
CA ALA A 132 2.15 -9.87 15.93
C ALA A 132 1.89 -10.47 17.33
N GLU A 133 0.71 -11.04 17.55
CA GLU A 133 0.39 -11.75 18.78
C GLU A 133 1.32 -12.95 18.98
N ALA A 134 1.59 -13.75 17.94
CA ALA A 134 2.50 -14.89 18.01
C ALA A 134 3.94 -14.49 18.36
N ARG A 135 4.45 -13.41 17.75
CA ARG A 135 5.78 -12.85 18.07
C ARG A 135 5.86 -12.30 19.50
N LEU A 136 4.84 -11.57 19.95
CA LEU A 136 4.75 -11.10 21.35
C LEU A 136 4.71 -12.28 22.32
N ARG A 137 3.99 -13.36 22.00
CA ARG A 137 3.99 -14.61 22.77
C ARG A 137 5.38 -15.25 22.80
N GLN A 138 6.09 -15.29 21.68
CA GLN A 138 7.46 -15.83 21.61
C GLN A 138 8.46 -14.99 22.43
N MET A 139 8.48 -13.67 22.28
CA MET A 139 9.34 -12.78 23.07
C MET A 139 9.09 -12.91 24.57
N ARG A 140 7.81 -13.07 24.97
CA ARG A 140 7.43 -13.26 26.37
C ARG A 140 7.67 -14.66 26.91
N ARG A 141 7.90 -15.67 26.07
CA ARG A 141 8.32 -17.00 26.52
C ARG A 141 9.70 -16.98 27.16
N ALA A 142 10.57 -16.05 26.76
CA ALA A 142 11.88 -15.83 27.35
C ALA A 142 11.83 -15.03 28.68
N GLY A 143 10.66 -14.49 29.06
CA GLY A 143 10.50 -13.61 30.23
C GLY A 143 9.21 -13.86 31.03
N ARG A 144 8.78 -12.87 31.82
CA ARG A 144 7.58 -12.99 32.68
C ARG A 144 6.31 -12.92 31.84
N ARG A 145 5.47 -13.97 31.92
CA ARG A 145 4.20 -14.06 31.18
C ARG A 145 3.17 -13.07 31.71
N LYS A 146 3.04 -11.92 31.04
CA LYS A 146 1.91 -10.99 31.19
C LYS A 146 0.91 -11.18 30.04
N LYS A 147 -0.35 -10.87 30.29
CA LYS A 147 -1.41 -10.81 29.26
C LYS A 147 -0.96 -9.85 28.15
N ILE A 148 -1.11 -10.27 26.90
CA ILE A 148 -0.81 -9.44 25.74
C ILE A 148 -2.00 -8.52 25.53
N ASP A 149 -1.74 -7.22 25.55
CA ASP A 149 -2.76 -6.23 25.31
C ASP A 149 -2.92 -5.96 23.81
N LYS A 150 -4.15 -5.65 23.41
CA LYS A 150 -4.45 -5.34 22.01
C LYS A 150 -3.63 -4.16 21.50
N THR A 151 -3.33 -3.19 22.37
CA THR A 151 -2.46 -2.04 22.06
C THR A 151 -1.02 -2.45 21.71
N GLU A 152 -0.51 -3.53 22.29
CA GLU A 152 0.83 -4.04 22.00
C GLU A 152 0.85 -4.83 20.69
N ILE A 153 -0.20 -5.63 20.46
CA ILE A 153 -0.43 -6.30 19.16
C ILE A 153 -0.54 -5.25 18.08
N ASP A 154 -1.32 -4.20 18.31
CA ASP A 154 -1.58 -3.11 17.39
C ASP A 154 -0.31 -2.26 17.10
N ARG A 155 0.56 -2.04 18.11
CA ARG A 155 1.88 -1.40 17.90
C ARG A 155 2.80 -2.24 17.03
N LEU A 156 2.77 -3.56 17.20
CA LEU A 156 3.67 -4.50 16.53
C LEU A 156 3.14 -4.95 15.16
N ALA A 157 1.81 -4.94 14.99
CA ALA A 157 1.07 -5.20 13.75
C ALA A 157 0.76 -3.93 12.96
N ALA A 158 1.48 -2.82 13.20
CA ALA A 158 1.30 -1.58 12.47
C ALA A 158 1.77 -1.74 11.00
N ALA A 159 1.02 -2.53 10.24
CA ALA A 159 1.17 -2.79 8.83
C ALA A 159 0.10 -2.00 8.09
N LEU A 160 0.56 -1.02 7.32
CA LEU A 160 -0.23 -0.18 6.44
C LEU A 160 -0.78 -1.03 5.29
N LEU A 161 -1.99 -1.58 5.44
CA LEU A 161 -2.78 -2.06 4.30
C LEU A 161 -3.43 -0.85 3.64
N VAL A 162 -2.95 -0.49 2.45
CA VAL A 162 -3.64 0.43 1.51
C VAL A 162 -4.51 -0.37 0.55
#